data_AF-A0A0C3J7T4-F1
#
_entry.id   AF-A0A0C3J7T4-F1
#
_cell.length_a   1.000
_cell.length_b   1.000
_cell.length_c   1.000
_cell.angle_alpha   90.00
_cell.angle_beta   90.00
_cell.angle_gamma   90.00
#
_symmetry.space_group_name_H-M   'P 1'
#
loop_
_entity.id
_entity.type
_entity.pdbx_description
1 polymer ?
#
loop_
_entity_poly.entity_id
_entity_poly.type
_entity_poly.pdbx_seq_one_letter_code
_entity_poly.pdbx_strand_id
1 'polypeptide(L)'
;CVVFSTHDLLHIRYHAEDNVLWHNISWTRYWEKTMWILPIHWPSPVGHWVLCVIKFPSKQLLLFDSLTEQKPWKQDIKVTEYSC
;
A
#
# COMPACT_ATOMS: atom_id res chain seq x y z
N CYS A 1 -12.04 7.37 5.16
CA CYS A 1 -10.76 6.73 4.82
C CYS A 1 -10.79 5.28 5.28
N VAL A 2 -9.77 4.49 4.92
CA VAL A 2 -9.52 3.13 5.43
C VAL A 2 -8.03 2.97 5.67
N VAL A 3 -7.66 2.16 6.66
CA VAL A 3 -6.26 1.79 6.94
C VAL A 3 -6.11 0.31 6.60
N PHE A 4 -5.14 -0.01 5.74
CA PHE A 4 -4.81 -1.38 5.40
C PHE A 4 -3.87 -1.99 6.44
N SER A 5 -4.02 -3.30 6.68
CA SER A 5 -3.12 -4.03 7.56
C SER A 5 -1.83 -4.38 6.83
N THR A 6 -0.71 -4.25 7.52
CA THR A 6 0.58 -4.74 7.02
C THR A 6 0.64 -6.26 6.94
N HIS A 7 -0.26 -6.94 7.65
CA HIS A 7 -0.44 -8.38 7.53
C HIS A 7 -0.90 -8.77 6.12
N ASP A 8 -1.83 -8.02 5.52
CA ASP A 8 -2.30 -8.30 4.16
C ASP A 8 -1.19 -8.05 3.12
N LEU A 9 -0.29 -7.09 3.38
CA LEU A 9 0.91 -6.88 2.54
C LEU A 9 1.87 -8.08 2.58
N LEU A 10 2.02 -8.74 3.73
CA LEU A 10 2.83 -9.96 3.83
C LEU A 10 2.20 -11.09 3.03
N HIS A 11 0.87 -11.23 3.07
CA HIS A 11 0.16 -12.23 2.26
C HIS A 11 0.37 -12.00 0.77
N ILE A 12 0.28 -10.74 0.30
CA ILE A 12 0.62 -10.38 -1.09
C ILE A 12 2.06 -10.77 -1.44
N ARG A 13 3.02 -10.49 -0.55
CA ARG A 13 4.44 -10.84 -0.75
C ARG A 13 4.66 -12.35 -0.89
N TYR A 14 3.85 -13.16 -0.23
CA TYR A 14 3.89 -14.63 -0.32
C TYR A 14 2.88 -15.19 -1.33
N HIS A 15 2.44 -14.39 -2.30
CA HIS A 15 1.55 -14.80 -3.39
C HIS A 15 0.20 -15.38 -2.92
N ALA A 16 -0.38 -14.79 -1.88
CA ALA A 16 -1.75 -15.10 -1.51
C ALA A 16 -2.71 -14.80 -2.67
N GLU A 17 -3.68 -15.70 -2.85
CA GLU A 17 -4.75 -15.57 -3.83
C GLU A 17 -5.65 -14.36 -3.53
N ASP A 18 -6.17 -13.73 -4.59
CA ASP A 18 -7.02 -12.53 -4.47
C ASP A 18 -8.27 -12.76 -3.61
N ASN A 19 -8.82 -13.98 -3.61
CA ASN A 19 -9.98 -14.33 -2.79
C ASN A 19 -9.68 -14.29 -1.28
N VAL A 20 -8.45 -14.64 -0.87
CA VAL A 20 -8.00 -14.57 0.53
C VAL A 20 -7.90 -13.11 0.94
N LEU A 21 -7.29 -12.27 0.11
CA LEU A 21 -7.19 -10.83 0.35
C LEU A 21 -8.57 -10.20 0.41
N TRP A 22 -9.45 -10.51 -0.55
CA TRP A 22 -10.82 -10.00 -0.59
C TRP A 22 -11.61 -10.38 0.66
N HIS A 23 -11.49 -11.64 1.13
CA HIS A 23 -12.14 -12.07 2.36
C HIS A 23 -11.72 -11.21 3.56
N ASN A 24 -10.42 -10.92 3.68
CA ASN A 24 -9.86 -10.15 4.78
C ASN A 24 -10.27 -8.67 4.78
N ILE A 25 -10.43 -8.06 3.59
CA ILE A 25 -10.55 -6.60 3.49
C ILE A 25 -11.93 -6.12 3.00
N SER A 26 -12.77 -7.00 2.45
CA SER A 26 -14.03 -6.60 1.81
C SER A 26 -15.03 -5.94 2.76
N TRP A 27 -15.08 -6.38 4.01
CA TRP A 27 -15.94 -5.79 5.04
C TRP A 27 -15.63 -4.31 5.32
N THR A 28 -14.42 -3.84 5.01
CA THR A 28 -14.05 -2.42 5.16
C THR A 28 -14.67 -1.52 4.09
N ARG A 29 -15.18 -2.11 2.99
CA ARG A 29 -15.69 -1.40 1.81
C ARG A 29 -14.69 -0.35 1.32
N TYR A 30 -13.41 -0.72 1.27
CA TYR A 30 -12.31 0.19 0.94
C TYR A 30 -12.52 0.89 -0.41
N TRP A 31 -13.15 0.22 -1.39
CA TRP A 31 -13.49 0.79 -2.70
C TRP A 31 -14.44 2.00 -2.65
N GLU A 32 -15.20 2.18 -1.57
CA GLU A 32 -16.06 3.36 -1.38
C GLU A 32 -15.34 4.53 -0.70
N LYS A 33 -14.11 4.31 -0.23
CA LYS A 33 -13.34 5.34 0.48
C LYS A 33 -12.49 6.11 -0.51
N THR A 34 -12.54 7.42 -0.43
CA THR A 34 -11.76 8.33 -1.28
C THR A 34 -10.28 8.42 -0.88
N MET A 35 -9.93 7.90 0.30
CA MET A 35 -8.58 7.91 0.84
C MET A 35 -8.26 6.57 1.50
N TRP A 36 -7.15 5.98 1.10
CA TRP A 36 -6.60 4.76 1.69
C TRP A 36 -5.26 5.07 2.34
N ILE A 37 -5.00 4.47 3.49
CA ILE A 37 -3.77 4.61 4.25
C ILE A 37 -3.12 3.23 4.28
N LEU A 38 -1.90 3.14 3.78
CA LEU A 38 -1.14 1.91 3.68
C LEU A 38 0.18 2.09 4.46
N PRO A 39 0.25 1.57 5.69
CA PRO A 39 1.52 1.43 6.40
C PRO A 39 2.38 0.37 5.69
N ILE A 40 3.65 0.69 5.44
CA ILE A 40 4.59 -0.20 4.76
C ILE A 40 5.79 -0.39 5.70
N HIS A 41 6.04 -1.64 6.08
CA HIS A 41 7.24 -1.99 6.83
C HIS A 41 8.37 -2.33 5.86
N TRP A 42 9.43 -1.54 5.91
CA TRP A 42 10.63 -1.69 5.10
C TRP A 42 11.74 -2.36 5.93
N PRO A 43 12.15 -3.60 5.61
CA PRO A 43 13.00 -4.38 6.51
C PRO A 43 14.52 -4.12 6.44
N SER A 44 15.03 -3.18 5.63
CA SER A 44 16.49 -3.05 5.38
C SER A 44 16.94 -1.59 5.20
N PRO A 45 18.07 -1.11 5.76
CA PRO A 45 19.05 -1.81 6.59
C PRO A 45 18.69 -1.85 8.09
N VAL A 46 17.80 -0.98 8.53
CA VAL A 46 17.17 -0.98 9.87
C VAL A 46 15.67 -0.96 9.60
N GLY A 47 14.90 -1.81 10.29
CA GLY A 47 13.45 -1.86 10.09
C GLY A 47 12.84 -0.47 10.21
N HIS A 48 12.21 0.00 9.14
CA HIS A 48 11.69 1.35 9.01
C HIS A 48 10.23 1.33 8.56
N TRP A 49 9.45 2.26 9.08
CA TRP A 49 8.03 2.39 8.76
C TRP A 49 7.79 3.60 7.88
N VAL A 50 7.11 3.34 6.76
CA VAL A 50 6.75 4.36 5.79
C VAL A 50 5.24 4.36 5.62
N LEU A 51 4.66 5.53 5.42
CA LEU A 51 3.22 5.68 5.24
C LEU A 51 2.91 6.10 3.81
N CYS A 52 2.14 5.29 3.09
CA CYS A 52 1.57 5.67 1.80
C CYS A 52 0.11 6.06 1.97
N VAL A 53 -0.25 7.25 1.51
CA VAL A 53 -1.64 7.73 1.44
C VAL A 53 -2.06 7.75 -0.03
N ILE A 54 -3.07 6.95 -0.36
CA ILE A 54 -3.66 6.86 -1.68
C ILE A 54 -4.92 7.72 -1.70
N LYS A 55 -4.92 8.80 -2.48
CA LYS A 55 -6.13 9.59 -2.78
C LYS A 55 -6.73 9.05 -4.07
N PHE A 56 -7.76 8.22 -3.93
CA PHE A 56 -8.34 7.45 -5.03
C PHE A 56 -8.93 8.34 -6.14
N PRO A 57 -9.75 9.38 -5.85
CA PRO A 57 -10.35 10.20 -6.91
C PRO A 57 -9.32 10.96 -7.76
N SER A 58 -8.23 11.39 -7.13
CA SER A 58 -7.15 12.15 -7.79
C SER A 58 -6.01 11.26 -8.30
N LYS A 59 -6.12 9.93 -8.18
CA LYS A 59 -5.06 8.96 -8.52
C LYS A 59 -3.69 9.36 -7.98
N GLN A 60 -3.64 9.90 -6.77
CA GLN A 60 -2.42 10.43 -6.17
C GLN A 60 -1.91 9.51 -5.07
N LEU A 61 -0.63 9.19 -5.12
CA LEU A 61 0.12 8.53 -4.05
C LEU A 61 0.97 9.56 -3.32
N LEU A 62 0.77 9.68 -2.02
CA LEU A 62 1.56 10.54 -1.14
C LEU A 62 2.34 9.64 -0.19
N LEU A 63 3.66 9.63 -0.35
CA LEU A 63 4.52 8.88 0.53
C LEU A 63 5.09 9.80 1.61
N PHE A 64 4.96 9.38 2.86
CA PHE A 64 5.57 10.03 4.01
C PHE A 64 6.61 9.10 4.62
N ASP A 65 7.83 9.59 4.66
CA ASP A 65 8.99 8.93 5.25
C ASP A 65 9.57 9.86 6.33
N SER A 66 9.50 9.44 7.59
CA SER A 66 9.98 10.24 8.73
C SER A 66 11.50 10.34 8.82
N LEU A 67 12.24 9.41 8.20
CA LEU A 67 13.71 9.43 8.18
C LEU A 67 14.25 10.24 7.01
N THR A 68 13.37 10.75 6.13
CA THR A 68 13.76 11.52 4.95
C THR A 68 14.80 10.79 4.08
N GLU A 69 14.75 9.46 4.02
CA GLU A 69 15.69 8.69 3.20
C GLU A 69 15.54 9.14 1.75
N GLN A 70 16.59 9.78 1.21
CA GLN A 70 16.58 10.42 -0.11
C GLN A 70 16.60 9.41 -1.28
N LYS A 71 16.38 8.13 -1.03
CA LYS A 71 16.29 7.14 -2.12
C LYS A 71 14.94 7.30 -2.82
N PRO A 72 14.91 7.57 -4.13
CA PRO A 72 13.67 7.78 -4.84
C PRO A 72 12.90 6.46 -4.99
N TRP A 73 11.84 6.30 -4.18
CA TRP A 73 10.81 5.27 -4.26
C TRP A 73 10.19 5.05 -5.65
N LYS A 74 10.41 6.00 -6.57
CA LYS A 74 9.97 5.91 -7.97
C LYS A 74 10.48 4.65 -8.68
N GLN A 75 11.61 4.07 -8.25
CA GLN A 75 12.15 2.85 -8.86
C GLN A 75 11.41 1.58 -8.40
N ASP A 76 10.76 1.60 -7.24
CA ASP A 76 10.05 0.45 -6.66
C ASP A 76 8.57 0.39 -7.08
N ILE A 77 8.04 1.49 -7.63
CA ILE A 77 6.70 1.54 -8.20
C ILE A 77 6.74 0.91 -9.60
N LYS A 78 6.42 -0.38 -9.70
CA LYS A 78 6.04 -0.98 -10.99
C LYS A 78 4.63 -0.52 -11.33
N VAL A 79 4.52 0.43 -12.26
CA VAL A 79 3.23 0.75 -12.89
C VAL A 79 2.92 -0.36 -13.89
N THR A 80 2.12 -1.33 -13.47
CA THR A 80 1.49 -2.27 -14.40
C THR A 80 0.20 -1.62 -14.85
N GLU A 81 0.20 -0.97 -16.03
CA GLU A 81 -1.06 -0.59 -16.67
C GLU A 81 -1.81 -1.87 -17.04
N TYR A 82 -2.90 -2.14 -16.35
CA TYR A 82 -3.91 -3.05 -16.86
C TYR A 82 -4.72 -2.27 -17.88
N SER A 83 -4.47 -2.51 -19.17
CA SER A 83 -5.36 -2.09 -20.25
C SER A 83 -6.70 -2.80 -20.03
N CYS A 84 -7.77 -2.03 -19.82
CA CYS A 84 -9.13 -2.54 -19.86
C CYS A 84 -9.48 -3.10 -21.24
#